data_AF-A0A330HPA6-F1
#
_entry.id   AF-A0A330HPA6-F1
#
_cell.length_a   1.000
_cell.length_b   1.000
_cell.length_c   1.000
_cell.angle_alpha   90.00
_cell.angle_beta   90.00
_cell.angle_gamma   90.00
#
_symmetry.space_group_name_H-M   'P 1'
#
loop_
_entity.id
_entity.type
_entity.pdbx_description
1 polymer ?
#
loop_
_entity_poly.entity_id
_entity_poly.type
_entity_poly.pdbx_seq_one_letter_code
_entity_poly.pdbx_strand_id
1 'polypeptide(L)'
;MDLYYRNLLRLTATPRGLIIKQIERYARPAISLPRRMVYEGTAFTRYGKLFGQVQEKRHRRSTWFLVLSVGDFSSPSQLHGHATGCEPEGLAGISSFPIVLFHLGEKAHLRSALAACGYFKADEIGLSPHVDNALRSSN
;
A
#
# COMPACT_ATOMS: atom_id res chain seq x y z
N MET A 1 -15.12 -10.05 9.08
CA MET A 1 -13.89 -10.00 9.90
C MET A 1 -12.95 -9.06 9.18
N ASP A 2 -12.46 -8.02 9.85
CA ASP A 2 -11.60 -7.03 9.22
C ASP A 2 -10.26 -7.65 8.87
N LEU A 3 -9.82 -7.44 7.63
CA LEU A 3 -8.53 -7.90 7.10
C LEU A 3 -7.65 -6.69 6.82
N TYR A 4 -6.41 -6.75 7.29
CA TYR A 4 -5.40 -5.73 7.06
C TYR A 4 -4.35 -6.27 6.10
N TYR A 5 -4.03 -5.48 5.07
CA TYR A 5 -2.98 -5.81 4.11
C TYR A 5 -1.77 -4.94 4.36
N ARG A 6 -0.60 -5.57 4.47
CA ARG A 6 0.68 -4.88 4.57
C ARG A 6 1.55 -5.25 3.38
N ASN A 7 1.91 -4.25 2.60
CA ASN A 7 2.81 -4.38 1.47
C ASN A 7 4.06 -3.50 1.67
N LEU A 8 5.07 -3.71 0.82
CA LEU A 8 6.26 -2.88 0.80
C LEU A 8 6.26 -2.05 -0.48
N LEU A 9 6.33 -0.75 -0.32
CA LEU A 9 6.40 0.21 -1.41
C LEU A 9 7.72 0.97 -1.34
N ARG A 10 8.35 1.16 -2.51
CA ARG A 10 9.50 2.04 -2.70
C ARG A 10 9.14 3.16 -3.66
N LEU A 11 9.35 4.39 -3.21
CA LEU A 11 9.34 5.58 -4.06
C LEU A 11 10.78 5.88 -4.49
N THR A 12 10.97 6.23 -5.76
CA THR A 12 12.27 6.63 -6.29
C THR A 12 12.10 7.88 -7.14
N ALA A 13 12.79 8.96 -6.76
CA ALA A 13 12.79 10.19 -7.54
C ALA A 13 13.61 10.02 -8.83
N THR A 14 13.09 10.54 -9.94
CA THR A 14 13.75 10.61 -11.24
C THR A 14 13.54 11.99 -11.84
N PRO A 15 14.31 12.39 -12.87
CA PRO A 15 14.09 13.67 -13.55
C PRO A 15 12.69 13.86 -14.16
N ARG A 16 11.95 12.76 -14.38
CA ARG A 16 10.61 12.76 -14.99
C ARG A 16 9.46 12.54 -14.00
N GLY A 17 9.76 12.47 -12.69
CA GLY A 17 8.77 12.22 -11.64
C GLY A 17 9.16 11.10 -10.69
N LEU A 18 8.20 10.59 -9.92
CA LEU A 18 8.44 9.49 -8.98
C LEU A 18 8.07 8.16 -9.61
N ILE A 19 8.93 7.15 -9.43
CA ILE A 19 8.63 5.76 -9.78
C ILE A 19 8.23 5.02 -8.51
N ILE A 20 7.17 4.24 -8.61
CA ILE A 20 6.70 3.34 -7.57
C ILE A 20 7.08 1.91 -7.92
N LYS A 21 7.66 1.19 -6.95
CA LYS A 21 7.72 -0.28 -6.97
C LYS A 21 7.08 -0.81 -5.70
N GLN A 22 6.06 -1.64 -5.85
CA GLN A 22 5.34 -2.24 -4.73
C GLN A 22 5.42 -3.76 -4.79
N ILE A 23 5.54 -4.38 -3.62
CA ILE A 23 5.58 -5.83 -3.45
C ILE A 23 4.55 -6.21 -2.39
N GLU A 24 3.64 -7.10 -2.78
CA GLU A 24 2.77 -7.82 -1.87
C GLU A 24 3.30 -9.24 -1.70
N ARG A 25 3.25 -9.73 -0.46
CA ARG A 25 3.57 -11.11 -0.12
C ARG A 25 2.41 -11.71 0.64
N TYR A 26 1.97 -12.87 0.20
CA TYR A 26 0.88 -13.61 0.81
C TYR A 26 1.50 -14.88 1.44
N ALA A 27 1.72 -14.86 2.75
CA ALA A 27 2.40 -15.95 3.45
C ALA A 27 1.61 -17.27 3.40
N ARG A 28 0.28 -17.18 3.43
CA ARG A 28 -0.66 -18.24 3.08
C ARG A 28 -1.17 -17.90 1.66
N PRO A 29 -1.10 -18.81 0.67
CA PRO A 29 -1.69 -18.53 -0.62
C PRO A 29 -3.21 -18.40 -0.42
N ALA A 30 -3.76 -17.22 -0.69
CA ALA A 30 -5.17 -17.15 -1.05
C ALA A 30 -5.33 -18.01 -2.31
N ILE A 31 -6.39 -18.83 -2.38
CA ILE A 31 -6.55 -19.89 -3.41
C ILE A 31 -6.34 -19.35 -4.85
N SER A 32 -6.62 -18.06 -5.07
CA SER A 32 -6.51 -17.35 -6.34
C SER A 32 -5.24 -16.51 -6.55
N LEU A 33 -4.40 -16.31 -5.52
CA LEU A 33 -3.25 -15.39 -5.60
C LEU A 33 -1.88 -16.08 -5.48
N PRO A 34 -0.88 -15.64 -6.27
CA PRO A 34 0.49 -16.10 -6.09
C PRO A 34 1.07 -15.60 -4.77
N ARG A 35 2.04 -16.34 -4.21
CA ARG A 35 2.74 -15.98 -2.95
C ARG A 35 3.35 -14.57 -2.96
N ARG A 36 3.67 -14.04 -4.14
CA ARG A 36 4.27 -12.71 -4.33
C ARG A 36 3.66 -12.05 -5.55
N MET A 37 3.27 -10.79 -5.39
CA MET A 37 2.86 -9.91 -6.48
C MET A 37 3.78 -8.70 -6.52
N VAL A 38 4.05 -8.22 -7.73
CA VAL A 38 4.92 -7.06 -7.96
C VAL A 38 4.16 -6.07 -8.81
N TYR A 39 4.17 -4.82 -8.36
CA TYR A 39 3.52 -3.72 -9.02
C TYR A 39 4.56 -2.66 -9.37
N GLU A 40 4.35 -2.03 -10.52
CA GLU A 40 5.15 -0.91 -10.99
C GLU A 40 4.23 0.23 -11.39
N GLY A 41 4.70 1.47 -11.24
CA GLY A 41 3.93 2.63 -11.63
C GLY A 41 4.63 3.93 -11.32
N THR A 42 3.86 5.00 -11.27
CA THR A 42 4.36 6.37 -11.15
C THR A 42 3.61 7.14 -10.08
N ALA A 43 4.27 8.16 -9.55
CA ALA A 43 3.68 9.10 -8.61
C ALA A 43 4.12 10.53 -8.91
N PHE A 44 3.33 11.47 -8.42
CA PHE A 44 3.65 12.88 -8.40
C PHE A 44 3.06 13.54 -7.15
N THR A 45 3.65 14.65 -6.74
CA THR A 45 3.14 15.44 -5.61
C THR A 45 2.45 16.69 -6.13
N ARG A 46 1.31 17.04 -5.54
CA ARG A 46 0.60 18.30 -5.84
C ARG A 46 -0.26 18.71 -4.66
N TYR A 47 -0.26 20.00 -4.30
CA TYR A 47 -1.07 20.57 -3.21
C TYR A 47 -0.94 19.80 -1.88
N GLY A 48 0.28 19.43 -1.49
CA GLY A 48 0.51 18.68 -0.25
C GLY A 48 -0.07 17.26 -0.25
N LYS A 49 -0.25 16.66 -1.42
CA LYS A 49 -0.70 15.28 -1.60
C LYS A 49 0.26 14.50 -2.49
N LEU A 50 0.40 13.21 -2.23
CA LEU A 50 1.06 12.24 -3.10
C LEU A 50 -0.03 11.49 -3.87
N PHE A 51 0.01 11.60 -5.19
CA PHE A 51 -0.82 10.85 -6.11
C PHE A 51 0.02 9.73 -6.70
N GLY A 52 -0.50 8.51 -6.74
CA GLY A 52 0.18 7.36 -7.28
C GLY A 52 -0.75 6.52 -8.14
N GLN A 53 -0.17 5.84 -9.12
CA GLN A 53 -0.82 4.75 -9.83
C GLN A 53 0.15 3.59 -9.89
N VAL A 54 -0.32 2.37 -9.62
CA VAL A 54 0.45 1.13 -9.77
C VAL A 54 -0.35 0.08 -10.51
N GLN A 55 0.33 -0.75 -11.30
CA GLN A 55 -0.26 -1.90 -11.98
C GLN A 55 0.57 -3.15 -11.73
N GLU A 56 -0.12 -4.28 -11.56
CA GLU A 56 0.49 -5.60 -11.42
C GLU A 56 1.29 -5.96 -12.67
N LYS A 57 2.53 -6.38 -12.49
CA LYS A 57 3.52 -6.47 -13.57
C LYS A 57 3.30 -7.67 -14.51
N ARG A 58 2.90 -8.83 -13.98
CA ARG A 58 2.95 -10.12 -14.68
C ARG A 58 1.74 -10.36 -15.58
N HIS A 59 0.56 -10.13 -15.06
CA HIS A 59 -0.74 -10.42 -15.68
C HIS A 59 -1.61 -9.17 -15.84
N ARG A 60 -1.23 -8.04 -15.23
CA ARG A 60 -1.94 -6.75 -15.29
C ARG A 60 -3.40 -6.83 -14.84
N ARG A 61 -3.68 -7.74 -13.91
CA ARG A 61 -5.04 -7.99 -13.39
C ARG A 61 -5.48 -7.00 -12.32
N SER A 62 -4.52 -6.31 -11.71
CA SER A 62 -4.77 -5.33 -10.66
C SER A 62 -4.12 -4.00 -10.99
N THR A 63 -4.86 -2.93 -10.74
CA THR A 63 -4.40 -1.54 -10.88
C THR A 63 -4.97 -0.75 -9.72
N TRP A 64 -4.14 0.06 -9.08
CA TRP A 64 -4.53 0.90 -7.94
C TRP A 64 -4.14 2.36 -8.18
N PHE A 65 -5.07 3.26 -7.87
CA PHE A 65 -4.85 4.69 -7.75
C PHE A 65 -4.77 5.05 -6.27
N LEU A 66 -3.72 5.76 -5.88
CA LEU A 66 -3.42 6.12 -4.50
C LEU A 66 -3.51 7.64 -4.37
N VAL A 67 -4.23 8.12 -3.36
CA VAL A 67 -4.25 9.53 -2.99
C VAL A 67 -3.91 9.63 -1.51
N LEU A 68 -2.73 10.16 -1.20
CA LEU A 68 -2.26 10.31 0.18
C LEU A 68 -2.05 11.78 0.52
N SER A 69 -2.52 12.19 1.69
CA SER A 69 -2.27 13.51 2.26
C SER A 69 -0.89 13.55 2.93
N VAL A 70 -0.15 14.61 2.64
CA VAL A 70 1.17 14.90 3.25
C VAL A 70 1.02 15.73 4.54
N GLY A 71 -0.18 16.23 4.87
CA GLY A 71 -0.46 16.95 6.13
C GLY A 71 -0.98 16.01 7.23
N ASP A 72 -0.55 16.05 8.49
CA ASP A 72 0.09 17.10 9.28
C ASP A 72 1.33 16.53 10.03
N PHE A 73 2.40 17.31 10.13
CA PHE A 73 3.77 16.93 10.52
C PHE A 73 3.98 16.58 12.00
N SER A 74 2.92 16.18 12.73
CA SER A 74 3.13 15.61 14.07
C SER A 74 3.93 14.30 14.01
N SER A 75 3.98 13.63 12.83
CA SER A 75 4.90 12.53 12.55
C SER A 75 5.23 12.43 11.03
N PRO A 76 6.38 12.94 10.54
CA PRO A 76 6.79 12.85 9.13
C PRO A 76 7.03 11.41 8.63
N SER A 77 6.77 10.42 9.47
CA SER A 77 6.95 9.00 9.17
C SER A 77 5.69 8.35 8.59
N GLN A 78 4.57 9.08 8.42
CA GLN A 78 3.29 8.49 8.00
C GLN A 78 2.58 9.34 6.94
N LEU A 79 1.94 8.68 5.98
CA LEU A 79 1.03 9.30 5.00
C LEU A 79 -0.30 8.56 5.00
N HIS A 80 -1.39 9.30 5.19
CA HIS A 80 -2.74 8.75 5.25
C HIS A 80 -3.45 9.02 3.94
N GLY A 81 -4.25 8.07 3.47
CA GLY A 81 -4.87 8.20 2.16
C GLY A 81 -5.93 7.18 1.86
N HIS A 82 -6.29 7.11 0.59
CA HIS A 82 -7.18 6.09 0.05
C HIS A 82 -6.54 5.44 -1.18
N ALA A 83 -6.82 4.15 -1.35
CA ALA A 83 -6.57 3.42 -2.58
C ALA A 83 -7.91 3.10 -3.24
N THR A 84 -7.99 3.26 -4.56
CA THR A 84 -9.14 2.85 -5.37
C THR A 84 -8.65 2.10 -6.60
N GLY A 85 -9.26 0.98 -6.94
CA GLY A 85 -8.76 0.15 -8.04
C GLY A 85 -9.42 -1.20 -8.12
N CYS A 86 -8.76 -2.12 -8.81
CA CYS A 86 -9.24 -3.47 -9.03
C CYS A 86 -8.31 -4.48 -8.36
N GLU A 87 -8.90 -5.44 -7.66
CA GLU A 87 -8.20 -6.51 -6.96
C GLU A 87 -7.61 -7.56 -7.93
N PRO A 88 -6.47 -8.17 -7.58
CA PRO A 88 -5.81 -9.16 -8.43
C PRO A 88 -6.56 -10.48 -8.61
N GLU A 89 -7.51 -10.79 -7.72
CA GLU A 89 -8.37 -11.97 -7.73
C GLU A 89 -9.33 -12.01 -8.92
N GLY A 90 -9.51 -10.88 -9.63
CA GLY A 90 -10.34 -10.81 -10.84
C GLY A 90 -11.83 -10.75 -10.54
N LEU A 91 -12.23 -10.38 -9.32
CA LEU A 91 -13.60 -9.98 -9.02
C LEU A 91 -13.89 -8.70 -9.82
N ALA A 92 -15.00 -8.65 -10.54
CA ALA A 92 -15.32 -7.56 -11.48
C ALA A 92 -15.64 -6.20 -10.81
N GLY A 93 -15.22 -5.99 -9.57
CA GLY A 93 -15.50 -4.82 -8.75
C GLY A 93 -14.36 -3.82 -8.72
N ILE A 94 -14.72 -2.55 -8.53
CA ILE A 94 -13.80 -1.51 -8.07
C ILE A 94 -13.88 -1.50 -6.55
N SER A 95 -12.74 -1.69 -5.89
CA SER A 95 -12.59 -1.57 -4.44
C SER A 95 -12.04 -0.20 -4.09
N SER A 96 -12.48 0.35 -2.97
CA SER A 96 -11.89 1.57 -2.39
C SER A 96 -11.77 1.40 -0.88
N PHE A 97 -10.59 1.71 -0.34
CA PHE A 97 -10.30 1.54 1.08
C PHE A 97 -9.24 2.55 1.57
N PRO A 98 -9.27 2.89 2.86
CA PRO A 98 -8.25 3.71 3.48
C PRO A 98 -6.90 2.98 3.52
N ILE A 99 -5.81 3.76 3.41
CA ILE A 99 -4.44 3.26 3.47
C ILE A 99 -3.57 4.17 4.34
N VAL A 100 -2.51 3.58 4.92
CA VAL A 100 -1.46 4.31 5.62
C VAL A 100 -0.10 3.82 5.12
N LEU A 101 0.76 4.73 4.66
CA LEU A 101 2.16 4.44 4.34
C LEU A 101 3.07 4.85 5.49
N PHE A 102 3.94 3.94 5.91
CA PHE A 102 4.98 4.20 6.90
C PHE A 102 6.34 4.38 6.24
N HIS A 103 7.05 5.44 6.59
CA HIS A 103 8.42 5.64 6.20
C HIS A 103 9.33 4.73 7.04
N LEU A 104 9.97 3.77 6.37
CA LEU A 104 10.89 2.81 7.00
C LEU A 104 12.33 3.34 7.10
N GLY A 105 12.58 4.59 6.70
CA GLY A 105 13.90 5.20 6.61
C GLY A 105 14.61 4.94 5.26
N GLU A 106 15.64 5.73 4.98
CA GLU A 106 16.43 5.64 3.73
C GLU A 106 17.21 4.31 3.61
N LYS A 107 17.61 3.73 4.75
CA LYS A 107 18.40 2.48 4.83
C LYS A 107 17.62 1.36 5.54
N ALA A 108 16.35 1.20 5.20
CA ALA A 108 15.50 0.17 5.78
C ALA A 108 16.04 -1.26 5.55
N HIS A 109 15.93 -2.13 6.56
CA HIS A 109 16.24 -3.56 6.44
C HIS A 109 15.16 -4.28 5.59
N LEU A 110 15.36 -4.28 4.27
CA LEU A 110 14.36 -4.77 3.30
C LEU A 110 13.91 -6.22 3.53
N ARG A 111 14.79 -7.11 4.00
CA ARG A 111 14.42 -8.51 4.29
C ARG A 111 13.39 -8.58 5.41
N SER A 112 13.60 -7.82 6.48
CA SER A 112 12.68 -7.75 7.62
C SER A 112 11.36 -7.09 7.23
N ALA A 113 11.42 -5.99 6.47
CA ALA A 113 10.22 -5.33 5.95
C ALA A 113 9.38 -6.26 5.07
N LEU A 114 10.02 -6.99 4.14
CA LEU A 114 9.34 -7.98 3.31
C LEU A 114 8.80 -9.17 4.12
N ALA A 115 9.45 -9.56 5.21
CA ALA A 115 8.96 -10.62 6.10
C ALA A 115 7.71 -10.19 6.88
N ALA A 116 7.57 -8.89 7.15
CA ALA A 116 6.40 -8.32 7.80
C ALA A 116 5.22 -8.08 6.83
N CYS A 117 5.40 -8.22 5.51
CA CYS A 117 4.31 -8.13 4.54
C CYS A 117 3.40 -9.37 4.58
N GLY A 118 2.11 -9.15 4.34
CA GLY A 118 1.09 -10.18 4.54
C GLY A 118 -0.31 -9.61 4.50
N TYR A 119 -1.28 -10.49 4.60
CA TYR A 119 -2.59 -10.14 5.12
C TYR A 119 -2.68 -10.64 6.56
N PHE A 120 -3.42 -9.91 7.38
CA PHE A 120 -3.56 -10.17 8.81
C PHE A 120 -5.03 -10.00 9.19
N LYS A 121 -5.52 -10.90 10.02
CA LYS A 121 -6.76 -10.64 10.77
C LYS A 121 -6.52 -9.57 11.82
N ALA A 122 -7.59 -8.91 12.26
CA ALA A 122 -7.51 -7.85 13.28
C ALA A 122 -6.81 -8.29 14.59
N ASP A 123 -6.95 -9.56 14.99
CA ASP A 123 -6.29 -10.15 16.16
C ASP A 123 -4.83 -10.60 15.91
N GLU A 124 -4.41 -10.70 14.64
CA GLU A 124 -3.06 -11.10 14.23
C GLU A 124 -2.09 -9.90 14.12
N ILE A 125 -2.57 -8.65 14.23
CA ILE A 125 -1.77 -7.43 13.99
C ILE A 125 -1.93 -6.40 15.11
N GLY A 126 -0.80 -6.00 15.69
CA GLY A 126 -0.75 -4.83 16.58
C GLY A 126 -0.67 -3.54 15.76
N LEU A 127 -1.73 -2.74 15.80
CA LEU A 127 -1.76 -1.38 15.23
C LEU A 127 -1.76 -0.35 16.36
N SER A 128 -1.10 0.78 16.14
CA SER A 128 -1.28 1.91 17.06
C SER A 128 -2.70 2.45 16.93
N PRO A 129 -3.28 3.04 17.99
CA PRO A 129 -4.64 3.57 17.94
C PRO A 129 -4.87 4.57 16.80
N HIS A 130 -3.86 5.38 16.48
CA HIS A 130 -3.93 6.35 15.39
C HIS A 130 -4.07 5.69 14.01
N VAL A 131 -3.32 4.61 13.78
CA VAL A 131 -3.34 3.86 12.52
C VAL A 131 -4.64 3.08 12.40
N ASP A 132 -5.08 2.45 13.49
CA ASP A 132 -6.34 1.72 13.51
C ASP A 132 -7.52 2.65 13.23
N ASN A 133 -7.55 3.83 13.86
CA ASN A 133 -8.57 4.85 13.58
C ASN A 133 -8.54 5.31 12.12
N ALA A 134 -7.36 5.56 11.55
CA ALA A 134 -7.23 5.99 10.15
C ALA A 134 -7.67 4.92 9.14
N LEU A 135 -7.54 3.64 9.47
CA LEU A 135 -7.95 2.52 8.62
C LEU A 135 -9.42 2.13 8.81
N ARG A 136 -10.04 2.53 9.92
CA ARG A 136 -11.48 2.32 10.19
C ARG A 136 -12.35 3.52 9.84
N SER A 137 -11.76 4.70 9.68
CA SER A 137 -12.47 5.94 9.34
C SER A 137 -12.91 5.95 7.88
N SER A 138 -13.90 5.13 7.58
CA SER A 138 -14.75 5.16 6.39
C SER A 138 -16.10 4.58 6.78
N ASN A 139 -16.88 5.40 7.49
CA ASN A 139 -18.34 5.32 7.57
C ASN A 139 -18.90 6.58 6.90
#